data_AF-A0A970V504-F1
#
_entry.id   AF-A0A970V504-F1
#
_cell.length_a   1.000
_cell.length_b   1.000
_cell.length_c   1.000
_cell.angle_alpha   90.00
_cell.angle_beta   90.00
_cell.angle_gamma   90.00
#
_symmetry.space_group_name_H-M   'P 1'
#
loop_
_entity.id
_entity.type
_entity.pdbx_description
1 polymer ?
#
loop_
_entity_poly.entity_id
_entity_poly.type
_entity_poly.pdbx_seq_one_letter_code
_entity_poly.pdbx_strand_id
1 'polypeptide(L)'
;MQDIREELLKYMLNNFNEGRSKSYYCVVATVMEIEEIKEALIRANELSLDYDIKRKSKVLHSILDEIAQQKNYNFRLRKKR
;
A
#
# COMPACT_ATOMS: atom_id res chain seq x y z
N MET A 1 11.50 -7.89 15.27
CA MET A 1 10.15 -7.84 14.65
C MET A 1 9.68 -6.41 14.30
N GLN A 2 10.34 -5.33 14.76
CA GLN A 2 10.00 -3.96 14.34
C GLN A 2 10.57 -3.58 12.95
N ASP A 3 11.64 -4.23 12.48
CA ASP A 3 12.36 -3.82 11.26
C ASP A 3 11.58 -4.09 9.96
N ILE A 4 10.85 -5.21 9.88
CA ILE A 4 10.20 -5.64 8.63
C ILE A 4 9.12 -4.66 8.17
N ARG A 5 8.33 -4.10 9.11
CA ARG A 5 7.31 -3.11 8.77
C ARG A 5 7.92 -1.81 8.26
N GLU A 6 9.05 -1.39 8.84
CA GLU A 6 9.77 -0.21 8.39
C GLU A 6 10.38 -0.43 7.00
N GLU A 7 10.95 -1.60 6.74
CA GLU A 7 11.47 -1.97 5.42
C GLU A 7 10.37 -1.98 4.35
N LEU A 8 9.22 -2.58 4.65
CA LEU A 8 8.07 -2.58 3.73
C LEU A 8 7.55 -1.17 3.47
N LEU A 9 7.48 -0.32 4.50
CA LEU A 9 7.09 1.07 4.34
C LEU A 9 8.09 1.85 3.48
N LYS A 10 9.39 1.70 3.72
CA LYS A 10 10.44 2.30 2.88
C LYS A 10 10.32 1.82 1.43
N TYR A 11 10.06 0.53 1.23
CA TYR A 11 9.88 -0.04 -0.10
C TYR A 11 8.68 0.56 -0.83
N MET A 12 7.52 0.66 -0.17
CA MET A 12 6.34 1.34 -0.71
C MET A 12 6.65 2.80 -1.07
N LEU A 13 7.33 3.52 -0.18
CA LEU A 13 7.67 4.91 -0.38
C LEU A 13 8.67 5.14 -1.51
N ASN A 14 9.61 4.23 -1.74
CA ASN A 14 10.61 4.38 -2.79
C ASN A 14 10.08 4.00 -4.17
N ASN A 15 9.19 3.01 -4.25
CA ASN A 15 8.77 2.42 -5.53
C ASN A 15 7.37 2.83 -5.99
N PHE A 16 6.51 3.31 -5.09
CA PHE A 16 5.09 3.58 -5.38
C PHE A 16 4.63 4.98 -4.96
N ASN A 17 5.43 5.76 -4.23
CA ASN A 17 5.05 7.11 -3.83
C ASN A 17 5.25 8.12 -4.95
N GLU A 18 4.16 8.74 -5.37
CA GLU A 18 4.09 9.89 -6.28
C GLU A 18 4.20 11.24 -5.55
N GLY A 19 4.35 11.24 -4.23
CA GLY A 19 4.50 12.42 -3.38
C GLY A 19 3.29 12.76 -2.50
N ARG A 20 2.15 12.07 -2.63
CA ARG A 20 0.92 12.30 -1.85
C ARG A 20 0.43 11.05 -1.12
N SER A 21 1.06 9.90 -1.34
CA SER A 21 0.62 8.61 -0.79
C SER A 21 1.30 8.23 0.53
N LYS A 22 2.21 9.07 1.05
CA LYS A 22 2.98 8.79 2.27
C LYS A 22 2.09 8.45 3.47
N SER A 23 1.07 9.27 3.76
CA SER A 23 0.17 9.03 4.88
C SER A 23 -0.63 7.74 4.71
N TYR A 24 -1.04 7.41 3.49
CA TYR A 24 -1.77 6.18 3.19
C TYR A 24 -0.90 4.94 3.48
N TYR A 25 0.34 4.91 2.98
CA TYR A 25 1.25 3.78 3.22
C TYR A 25 1.61 3.61 4.71
N CYS A 26 1.73 4.69 5.48
CA CYS A 26 1.91 4.58 6.92
C CYS A 26 0.70 3.92 7.61
N VAL A 27 -0.52 4.26 7.21
CA VAL A 27 -1.74 3.63 7.74
C VAL A 27 -1.80 2.16 7.36
N VAL A 28 -1.55 1.82 6.10
CA VAL A 28 -1.47 0.44 5.60
C VAL A 28 -0.46 -0.37 6.40
N ALA A 29 0.76 0.14 6.55
CA ALA A 29 1.83 -0.52 7.30
C ALA A 29 1.53 -0.65 8.80
N THR A 30 0.54 0.09 9.32
CA THR A 30 0.10 0.02 10.72
C THR A 30 -1.03 -0.99 10.88
N VAL A 31 -2.01 -0.98 9.98
CA VAL A 31 -3.29 -1.70 10.13
C VAL A 31 -3.26 -3.10 9.53
N MET A 32 -2.54 -3.32 8.42
CA MET A 32 -2.51 -4.62 7.73
C MET A 32 -1.39 -5.53 8.25
N GLU A 33 -1.54 -6.83 8.03
CA GLU A 33 -0.51 -7.81 8.34
C GLU A 33 0.65 -7.74 7.34
N ILE A 34 1.83 -8.19 7.77
CA ILE A 34 3.07 -8.15 6.97
C ILE A 34 2.91 -8.94 5.67
N GLU A 35 2.27 -10.10 5.76
CA GLU A 35 2.02 -11.02 4.66
C GLU A 35 1.11 -10.40 3.60
N GLU A 36 0.09 -9.66 4.03
CA GLU A 36 -0.86 -8.97 3.15
C GLU A 36 -0.20 -7.83 2.39
N ILE A 37 0.67 -7.07 3.07
CA ILE A 37 1.46 -6.00 2.43
C ILE A 37 2.44 -6.61 1.41
N LYS A 38 3.10 -7.71 1.76
CA LYS A 38 4.01 -8.41 0.83
C LYS A 38 3.28 -8.91 -0.41
N GLU A 39 2.12 -9.54 -0.23
CA GLU A 39 1.28 -10.00 -1.33
C GLU A 39 0.88 -8.83 -2.25
N ALA A 40 0.43 -7.71 -1.66
CA ALA A 40 0.08 -6.53 -2.43
C ALA A 40 1.25 -5.98 -3.25
N LEU A 41 2.45 -5.93 -2.66
CA LEU A 41 3.67 -5.46 -3.33
C LEU A 41 4.10 -6.37 -4.48
N ILE A 42 4.01 -7.69 -4.31
CA ILE A 42 4.33 -8.66 -5.37
C ILE A 42 3.39 -8.45 -6.55
N ARG A 43 2.08 -8.45 -6.31
CA ARG A 43 1.07 -8.22 -7.35
C ARG A 43 1.25 -6.86 -8.03
N ALA A 44 1.48 -5.81 -7.25
CA ALA A 44 1.66 -4.47 -7.79
C ALA A 44 2.90 -4.39 -8.69
N ASN A 45 4.01 -5.01 -8.30
CA ASN A 45 5.22 -5.05 -9.13
C ASN A 45 4.96 -5.77 -10.46
N GLU A 46 4.34 -6.95 -10.43
CA GLU A 46 4.01 -7.72 -11.64
C GLU A 46 3.09 -6.95 -12.60
N LEU A 47 2.05 -6.29 -12.06
CA LEU A 47 1.06 -5.57 -12.86
C LEU A 47 1.55 -4.20 -13.37
N SER A 48 2.68 -3.70 -12.85
CA SER A 48 3.10 -2.32 -13.10
C SER A 48 4.56 -2.16 -13.53
N LEU A 49 5.22 -3.24 -13.96
CA LEU A 49 6.62 -3.25 -14.43
C LEU A 49 6.99 -2.03 -15.29
N ASP A 50 6.20 -1.75 -16.32
CA ASP A 50 6.42 -0.66 -17.30
C ASP A 50 5.67 0.64 -16.99
N TYR A 51 5.09 0.77 -15.79
CA TYR A 51 4.26 1.91 -15.44
C TYR A 51 5.09 3.06 -14.84
N ASP A 52 4.63 4.29 -15.09
CA ASP A 52 5.11 5.45 -14.36
C ASP A 52 4.71 5.37 -12.87
N ILE A 53 5.41 6.14 -12.04
CA ILE A 53 5.20 6.14 -10.58
C ILE A 53 3.73 6.43 -10.20
N LYS A 54 3.01 7.23 -10.99
CA LYS A 54 1.61 7.58 -10.73
C LYS A 54 0.68 6.39 -10.96
N ARG A 55 0.89 5.64 -12.04
CA ARG A 55 0.13 4.43 -12.35
C ARG A 55 0.50 3.30 -11.39
N LYS A 56 1.78 3.14 -11.07
CA LYS A 56 2.26 2.21 -10.02
C LYS A 56 1.53 2.46 -8.70
N SER A 57 1.49 3.72 -8.26
CA SER A 57 0.78 4.13 -7.04
C SER A 57 -0.70 3.72 -7.08
N LYS A 58 -1.41 4.01 -8.17
CA LYS A 58 -2.83 3.64 -8.32
C LYS A 58 -3.06 2.12 -8.28
N VAL A 59 -2.19 1.34 -8.93
CA VAL A 59 -2.27 -0.13 -8.91
C VAL A 59 -2.11 -0.65 -7.48
N LEU A 60 -1.07 -0.20 -6.77
CA LEU A 60 -0.85 -0.62 -5.39
C LEU A 60 -2.02 -0.21 -4.47
N HIS A 61 -2.54 1.01 -4.60
CA HIS A 61 -3.72 1.45 -3.87
C HIS A 61 -4.93 0.54 -4.12
N SER A 62 -5.21 0.21 -5.38
CA SER A 62 -6.33 -0.65 -5.73
C SER A 62 -6.23 -2.04 -5.09
N ILE A 63 -5.02 -2.61 -5.07
CA ILE A 63 -4.78 -3.95 -4.49
C ILE A 63 -4.89 -3.89 -2.95
N LEU A 64 -4.31 -2.88 -2.33
CA LEU A 64 -4.41 -2.68 -0.87
C LEU A 64 -5.86 -2.44 -0.43
N ASP A 65 -6.61 -1.64 -1.18
CA ASP A 65 -8.04 -1.39 -0.94
C ASP A 65 -8.91 -2.64 -1.19
N GLU A 66 -8.50 -3.55 -2.07
CA GLU A 66 -9.16 -4.83 -2.28
C GLU A 66 -8.94 -5.76 -1.08
N ILE A 67 -7.68 -5.93 -0.64
CA ILE A 67 -7.35 -6.75 0.52
C ILE A 67 -8.02 -6.18 1.78
N ALA A 68 -8.03 -4.86 1.90
CA ALA A 68 -8.75 -4.13 2.93
C ALA A 68 -10.22 -4.54 3.04
N GLN A 69 -10.92 -4.54 1.91
CA GLN A 69 -12.33 -4.88 1.84
C GLN A 69 -12.57 -6.36 2.16
N GLN A 70 -11.75 -7.26 1.61
CA GLN A 70 -11.86 -8.71 1.86
C GLN A 70 -11.67 -9.07 3.34
N LYS A 71 -10.77 -8.36 4.03
CA LYS A 71 -10.41 -8.60 5.43
C LYS A 71 -11.21 -7.73 6.41
N ASN A 72 -12.17 -6.93 5.93
CA ASN A 72 -12.94 -5.95 6.72
C ASN A 72 -12.05 -4.93 7.48
N TYR A 73 -10.87 -4.61 6.96
CA TYR A 73 -10.09 -3.49 7.47
C TYR A 73 -10.84 -2.19 7.19
N ASN A 74 -11.33 -1.54 8.25
CA ASN A 74 -11.97 -0.24 8.12
C ASN A 74 -10.91 0.86 7.99
N PHE A 75 -10.43 1.10 6.76
CA PHE A 75 -9.74 2.35 6.39
C PHE A 75 -10.72 3.54 6.33
N ARG A 76 -11.69 3.61 7.25
CA ARG A 76 -12.60 4.75 7.35
C ARG A 76 -11.81 5.94 7.88
N LEU A 77 -11.00 6.54 7.01
CA LEU A 77 -10.87 7.98 6.95
C LEU A 77 -12.30 8.48 6.79
N ARG A 78 -12.92 8.89 7.91
CA ARG A 78 -14.21 9.59 7.88
C ARG A 78 -14.07 10.68 6.83
N LYS A 79 -14.77 10.55 5.69
CA LYS A 79 -15.04 11.69 4.82
C LYS A 79 -15.70 12.73 5.73
N LYS A 80 -14.96 13.79 6.11
CA LYS A 80 -15.60 14.97 6.63
C LYS A 80 -16.44 15.51 5.48
N ARG A 81 -17.75 15.59 5.76
CA ARG A 81 -18.78 16.21 4.94
C ARG A 81 -18.41 17.65 4.61
#